data_AF-A0A959M4S9-F1
#
_entry.id   AF-A0A959M4S9-F1
#
_cell.length_a   1.000
_cell.length_b   1.000
_cell.length_c   1.000
_cell.angle_alpha   90.00
_cell.angle_beta   90.00
_cell.angle_gamma   90.00
#
_symmetry.space_group_name_H-M   'P 1'
#
loop_
_entity.id
_entity.type
_entity.pdbx_description
1 polymer ?
#
loop_
_entity_poly.entity_id
_entity_poly.type
_entity_poly.pdbx_seq_one_letter_code
_entity_poly.pdbx_strand_id
1 'polypeptide(L)'
;MVFLRIFLILYGMIALGTGFLGVSASFDPSTATPIQDNNHRFVAAIWASMSLAFFYVAWNPSEVTLFRFLMVAVFVGGLARTYGLRYYPATPFTIFGILIELVPTALMLWMHTKLVNSGLL
;
A
#
# COMPACT_ATOMS: atom_id res chain seq x y z
N MET A 1 -8.32 -14.97 11.32
CA MET A 1 -7.39 -14.10 12.10
C MET A 1 -5.94 -14.18 11.63
N VAL A 2 -5.28 -15.35 11.70
CA VAL A 2 -3.85 -15.48 11.33
C VAL A 2 -3.54 -15.01 9.90
N PHE A 3 -4.40 -15.34 8.94
CA PHE A 3 -4.24 -14.91 7.55
C PHE A 3 -4.21 -13.38 7.38
N LEU A 4 -5.17 -12.65 7.96
CA LEU A 4 -5.21 -11.18 7.89
C LEU A 4 -3.95 -10.58 8.53
N ARG A 5 -3.52 -11.13 9.66
CA ARG A 5 -2.29 -10.68 10.34
C ARG A 5 -1.06 -10.85 9.46
N ILE A 6 -0.85 -12.02 8.86
CA ILE A 6 0.26 -12.27 7.94
C ILE A 6 0.21 -11.30 6.77
N PHE A 7 -0.97 -11.13 6.16
CA PHE A 7 -1.15 -10.20 5.05
C PHE A 7 -0.75 -8.77 5.44
N LEU A 8 -1.28 -8.25 6.55
CA LEU A 8 -0.99 -6.90 7.01
C LEU A 8 0.49 -6.70 7.37
N ILE A 9 1.14 -7.70 7.97
CA ILE A 9 2.58 -7.65 8.25
C ILE A 9 3.37 -7.57 6.94
N LEU A 10 3.09 -8.46 5.98
CA LEU A 10 3.78 -8.44 4.69
C LEU A 10 3.56 -7.12 3.94
N TYR A 11 2.34 -6.60 3.98
CA TYR A 11 2.01 -5.31 3.36
C TYR A 11 2.75 -4.16 4.04
N GLY A 12 2.80 -4.14 5.37
CA GLY A 12 3.55 -3.16 6.14
C GLY A 12 5.04 -3.20 5.82
N MET A 13 5.62 -4.40 5.66
CA MET A 13 7.02 -4.56 5.25
C MET A 13 7.27 -4.05 3.83
N ILE A 14 6.37 -4.34 2.89
CA ILE A 14 6.45 -3.80 1.52
C ILE A 14 6.38 -2.28 1.56
N ALA A 15 5.46 -1.72 2.34
CA ALA A 15 5.26 -0.29 2.47
C ALA A 15 6.49 0.42 3.04
N LEU A 16 7.04 -0.12 4.13
CA LEU A 16 8.25 0.38 4.75
C LEU A 16 9.44 0.31 3.80
N GLY A 17 9.69 -0.85 3.19
CA GLY A 17 10.85 -1.07 2.32
C GLY A 17 10.80 -0.20 1.07
N THR A 18 9.69 -0.22 0.34
CA THR A 18 9.56 0.56 -0.91
C THR A 18 9.47 2.06 -0.66
N GLY A 19 8.80 2.49 0.41
CA GLY A 19 8.77 3.90 0.81
C GLY A 19 10.16 4.39 1.21
N PHE A 20 10.92 3.62 1.99
CA PHE A 20 12.29 3.97 2.36
C PHE A 20 13.21 4.08 1.14
N LEU A 21 13.11 3.14 0.18
CA LEU A 21 13.87 3.23 -1.07
C LEU A 21 13.52 4.49 -1.86
N GLY A 22 12.23 4.86 -1.94
CA GLY A 22 11.79 6.08 -2.62
C GLY A 22 12.29 7.37 -1.95
N VAL A 23 12.35 7.40 -0.61
CA VAL A 23 12.88 8.54 0.15
C VAL A 23 14.40 8.67 0.00
N SER A 24 15.12 7.55 -0.06
CA SER A 24 16.60 7.50 -0.02
C SER A 24 17.28 7.47 -1.39
N ALA A 25 16.53 7.31 -2.48
CA ALA A 25 17.08 7.33 -3.84
C ALA A 25 17.89 8.60 -4.12
N SER A 26 18.97 8.50 -4.89
CA SER A 26 19.72 9.68 -5.34
C SER A 26 18.86 10.49 -6.32
N PHE A 27 18.90 11.83 -6.21
CA PHE A 27 18.22 12.70 -7.16
C PHE A 27 18.89 12.58 -8.54
N ASP A 28 18.07 12.38 -9.58
CA ASP A 28 18.49 12.34 -10.98
C ASP A 28 17.73 13.41 -11.79
N PRO A 29 18.37 14.52 -12.17
CA PRO A 29 17.72 15.59 -12.93
C PRO A 29 17.35 15.20 -14.36
N SER A 30 17.83 14.06 -14.88
CA SER A 30 17.45 13.57 -16.20
C SER A 30 16.05 12.93 -16.23
N THR A 31 15.53 12.54 -15.05
CA THR A 31 14.23 11.85 -14.93
C THR A 31 13.16 12.67 -14.23
N ALA A 32 13.54 13.69 -13.44
CA ALA A 32 12.59 14.53 -12.72
C ALA A 32 13.11 15.95 -12.46
N THR A 33 12.20 16.91 -12.43
CA THR A 33 12.47 18.24 -11.86
C THR A 33 12.59 18.16 -10.34
N PRO A 34 13.28 19.11 -9.67
CA PRO A 34 13.40 19.11 -8.21
C PRO A 34 12.05 19.08 -7.47
N ILE A 35 11.01 19.72 -8.01
CA ILE A 35 9.67 19.72 -7.40
C ILE A 35 8.99 18.35 -7.52
N GLN A 36 9.19 17.64 -8.64
CA GLN A 36 8.66 16.29 -8.83
C GLN A 36 9.36 15.27 -7.92
N ASP A 37 10.69 15.34 -7.81
CA ASP A 37 11.47 14.49 -6.90
C ASP A 37 11.07 14.74 -5.44
N ASN A 38 10.97 15.99 -5.01
CA ASN A 38 10.53 16.33 -3.65
C ASN A 38 9.12 15.79 -3.35
N ASN A 39 8.16 15.96 -4.27
CA ASN A 39 6.82 15.40 -4.12
C ASN A 39 6.83 13.86 -4.08
N HIS A 40 7.67 13.21 -4.89
CA HIS A 40 7.83 11.76 -4.86
C HIS A 40 8.34 11.27 -3.50
N ARG A 41 9.39 11.91 -2.95
CA ARG A 41 9.94 11.57 -1.63
C ARG A 41 8.92 11.79 -0.52
N PHE A 42 8.15 12.87 -0.58
CA PHE A 42 7.09 13.13 0.40
C PHE A 42 6.04 12.02 0.40
N VAL A 43 5.54 11.62 -0.78
CA VAL A 43 4.58 10.51 -0.91
C VAL A 43 5.22 9.18 -0.49
N ALA A 44 6.48 8.94 -0.82
CA ALA A 44 7.21 7.75 -0.40
C ALA A 44 7.38 7.68 1.13
N ALA A 45 7.60 8.82 1.80
CA ALA A 45 7.65 8.91 3.26
C ALA A 45 6.29 8.64 3.91
N ILE A 46 5.20 9.18 3.34
CA ILE A 46 3.83 8.85 3.77
C ILE A 46 3.59 7.35 3.62
N TRP A 47 3.95 6.77 2.48
CA TRP A 47 3.81 5.34 2.22
C TRP A 47 4.60 4.49 3.23
N ALA A 48 5.86 4.85 3.52
CA ALA A 48 6.64 4.21 4.57
C ALA A 48 5.96 4.34 5.94
N SER A 49 5.42 5.52 6.28
CA SER A 49 4.73 5.74 7.57
C SER A 49 3.44 4.93 7.71
N MET A 50 2.74 4.64 6.61
CA MET A 50 1.55 3.77 6.62
C MET A 50 1.87 2.34 7.10
N SER A 51 3.12 1.89 7.01
CA SER A 51 3.55 0.60 7.60
C SER A 51 3.21 0.49 9.07
N LEU A 52 3.30 1.59 9.83
CA LEU A 52 2.95 1.62 11.25
C LEU A 52 1.47 1.28 11.48
N ALA A 53 0.59 1.80 10.62
CA ALA A 53 -0.84 1.50 10.68
C ALA A 53 -1.12 0.04 10.29
N PHE A 54 -0.44 -0.51 9.27
CA PHE A 54 -0.54 -1.93 8.94
C PHE A 54 -0.11 -2.83 10.10
N PHE A 55 1.04 -2.53 10.72
CA PHE A 55 1.52 -3.27 11.88
C PHE A 55 0.57 -3.13 13.06
N TYR A 56 0.05 -1.94 13.34
CA TYR A 56 -0.91 -1.76 14.42
C TYR A 56 -2.19 -2.60 14.21
N VAL A 57 -2.80 -2.55 13.03
CA VAL A 57 -4.02 -3.32 12.73
C VAL A 57 -3.77 -4.83 12.69
N ALA A 58 -2.56 -5.27 12.33
CA ALA A 58 -2.22 -6.69 12.34
C ALA A 58 -2.32 -7.32 13.76
N TRP A 59 -2.07 -6.53 14.81
CA TRP A 59 -2.24 -6.94 16.20
C TRP A 59 -3.60 -6.55 16.79
N ASN A 60 -4.29 -5.57 16.19
CA ASN A 60 -5.60 -5.09 16.61
C ASN A 60 -6.64 -5.27 15.49
N PRO A 61 -7.03 -6.52 15.15
CA PRO A 61 -7.90 -6.78 14.00
C PRO A 61 -9.33 -6.26 14.18
N SER A 62 -9.75 -5.97 15.43
CA SER A 62 -11.04 -5.35 15.75
C SER A 62 -11.11 -3.86 15.36
N GLU A 63 -10.00 -3.24 14.96
CA GLU A 63 -9.94 -1.84 14.49
C GLU A 63 -10.50 -1.69 13.06
N VAL A 64 -11.82 -1.82 12.95
CA VAL A 64 -12.55 -1.86 11.67
C VAL A 64 -12.31 -0.62 10.82
N THR A 65 -12.34 0.57 11.43
CA THR A 65 -12.23 1.84 10.71
C THR A 65 -10.87 1.99 10.06
N LEU A 66 -9.79 1.73 10.81
CA LEU A 66 -8.43 1.85 10.30
C LEU A 66 -8.14 0.76 9.25
N PHE A 67 -8.58 -0.47 9.49
CA PHE A 67 -8.46 -1.54 8.49
C PHE A 67 -9.10 -1.14 7.15
N ARG A 68 -10.36 -0.67 7.18
CA ARG A 68 -11.09 -0.28 5.96
C ARG A 68 -10.43 0.90 5.27
N PHE A 69 -9.97 1.90 6.03
CA PHE A 69 -9.23 3.03 5.47
C PHE A 69 -7.97 2.55 4.72
N LEU A 70 -7.17 1.68 5.34
CA LEU A 70 -5.96 1.15 4.72
C LEU A 70 -6.27 0.38 3.42
N MET A 71 -7.28 -0.48 3.43
CA MET A 71 -7.66 -1.23 2.23
C MET A 71 -8.11 -0.31 1.09
N VAL A 72 -8.94 0.69 1.39
CA VAL A 72 -9.40 1.65 0.39
C VAL A 72 -8.24 2.50 -0.13
N ALA A 73 -7.38 3.00 0.75
CA ALA A 73 -6.22 3.81 0.37
C ALA A 73 -5.27 3.05 -0.58
N VAL A 74 -4.97 1.79 -0.24
CA VAL A 74 -4.14 0.91 -1.09
C VAL A 74 -4.81 0.63 -2.43
N PHE A 75 -6.11 0.32 -2.42
CA PHE A 75 -6.85 0.04 -3.64
C PHE A 75 -6.86 1.25 -4.59
N VAL A 76 -7.11 2.44 -4.05
CA VAL A 76 -7.01 3.70 -4.80
C VAL A 76 -5.60 3.93 -5.33
N GLY A 77 -4.57 3.61 -4.54
CA GLY A 77 -3.17 3.60 -5.00
C GLY A 77 -2.94 2.68 -6.20
N GLY A 78 -3.50 1.47 -6.19
CA GLY A 78 -3.46 0.53 -7.32
C GLY A 78 -4.14 1.06 -8.59
N LEU A 79 -5.27 1.76 -8.44
CA LEU A 79 -5.94 2.43 -9.56
C LEU A 79 -5.06 3.55 -10.13
N ALA A 80 -4.46 4.37 -9.27
CA ALA A 80 -3.55 5.44 -9.70
C ALA A 80 -2.32 4.88 -10.41
N ARG A 81 -1.73 3.79 -9.91
CA ARG A 81 -0.59 3.10 -10.54
C ARG A 81 -0.96 2.50 -11.89
N THR A 82 -2.17 1.94 -12.01
CA THR A 82 -2.70 1.42 -13.28
C THR A 82 -2.89 2.53 -14.30
N TYR A 83 -3.47 3.67 -13.89
CA TYR A 83 -3.59 4.85 -14.75
C TYR A 83 -2.21 5.38 -15.20
N GLY A 84 -1.22 5.32 -14.31
CA GLY A 84 0.17 5.68 -14.58
C GLY A 84 0.80 4.96 -15.77
N LEU A 85 0.38 3.72 -16.06
CA LEU A 85 0.86 2.94 -17.20
C LEU A 85 0.55 3.57 -18.57
N ARG A 86 -0.29 4.60 -18.63
CA ARG A 86 -0.50 5.41 -19.83
C ARG A 86 0.73 6.26 -20.20
N TYR A 87 1.60 6.57 -19.23
CA TYR A 87 2.73 7.48 -19.40
C TYR A 87 4.09 6.79 -19.49
N TYR A 88 4.18 5.52 -19.06
CA TYR A 88 5.43 4.76 -19.05
C TYR A 88 5.15 3.26 -19.17
N PRO A 89 6.09 2.48 -19.75
CA PRO A 89 5.93 1.04 -19.91
C PRO A 89 5.85 0.33 -18.55
N ALA A 90 5.06 -0.74 -18.50
CA ALA A 90 4.93 -1.55 -17.31
C ALA A 90 6.21 -2.37 -17.09
N THR A 91 6.81 -2.23 -15.91
CA THR A 91 7.87 -3.14 -15.45
C THR A 91 7.24 -4.33 -14.70
N PRO A 92 7.92 -5.49 -14.61
CA PRO A 92 7.43 -6.61 -13.81
C PRO A 92 7.11 -6.20 -12.36
N PHE A 93 7.93 -5.33 -11.76
CA PHE A 93 7.71 -4.82 -10.42
C PHE A 93 6.47 -3.93 -10.32
N THR A 94 6.24 -3.08 -11.32
CA THR A 94 5.03 -2.24 -11.39
C THR A 94 3.77 -3.09 -11.52
N ILE A 95 3.78 -4.12 -12.38
CA ILE A 95 2.65 -5.03 -12.56
C ILE A 95 2.37 -5.79 -11.26
N PHE A 96 3.42 -6.30 -10.62
CA PHE A 96 3.31 -6.99 -9.34
C PHE A 96 2.69 -6.08 -8.26
N GLY A 97 3.14 -4.83 -8.17
CA GLY A 97 2.55 -3.82 -7.28
C GLY A 97 1.07 -3.61 -7.53
N ILE A 98 0.66 -3.38 -8.79
CA ILE A 98 -0.75 -3.21 -9.18
C ILE A 98 -1.59 -4.43 -8.76
N LEU A 99 -1.10 -5.64 -9.07
CA LEU A 99 -1.83 -6.87 -8.77
C LEU A 99 -2.07 -7.01 -7.27
N ILE A 100 -1.06 -6.73 -6.44
CA ILE A 100 -1.18 -6.78 -4.98
C ILE A 100 -2.10 -5.67 -4.44
N GLU A 101 -1.99 -4.46 -4.98
CA GLU A 101 -2.79 -3.30 -4.57
C GLU A 101 -4.28 -3.48 -4.91
N LEU A 102 -4.61 -4.15 -6.01
CA LEU A 102 -6.00 -4.33 -6.46
C LEU A 102 -6.62 -5.66 -6.01
N VAL A 103 -5.95 -6.79 -6.21
CA VAL A 103 -6.59 -8.11 -6.09
C VAL A 103 -6.61 -8.62 -4.64
N PRO A 104 -5.47 -8.88 -3.96
CA PRO A 104 -5.46 -9.22 -2.55
C PRO A 104 -6.16 -8.19 -1.66
N THR A 105 -5.97 -6.90 -1.91
CA THR A 105 -6.60 -5.83 -1.11
C THR A 105 -8.12 -5.87 -1.18
N ALA A 106 -8.71 -6.01 -2.37
CA ALA A 106 -10.15 -6.14 -2.52
C ALA A 106 -10.67 -7.41 -1.84
N LEU A 107 -9.95 -8.53 -1.99
CA LEU A 107 -10.28 -9.79 -1.32
C LEU A 107 -10.23 -9.63 0.22
N MET A 108 -9.23 -8.91 0.74
CA MET A 108 -9.09 -8.66 2.18
C MET A 108 -10.20 -7.78 2.73
N LEU A 109 -10.59 -6.73 2.00
CA LEU A 109 -11.72 -5.90 2.38
C LEU A 109 -13.02 -6.71 2.43
N TRP A 110 -13.24 -7.59 1.45
CA TRP A 110 -14.39 -8.48 1.42
C TRP A 110 -14.37 -9.48 2.58
N MET A 111 -13.25 -10.18 2.81
CA MET A 111 -13.09 -11.14 3.90
C MET A 111 -13.30 -10.50 5.27
N HIS A 112 -12.70 -9.34 5.50
CA HIS A 112 -12.88 -8.58 6.73
C HIS A 112 -14.34 -8.19 6.95
N THR A 113 -15.02 -7.73 5.89
CA THR A 113 -16.46 -7.38 5.97
C THR A 113 -17.31 -8.59 6.36
N LYS A 114 -17.00 -9.78 5.82
CA LYS A 114 -17.67 -11.03 6.22
C LYS A 114 -17.44 -11.37 7.69
N LEU A 115 -16.20 -11.26 8.17
CA LEU A 115 -15.84 -11.57 9.56
C LEU A 115 -16.52 -10.63 10.57
N VAL A 116 -16.57 -9.32 10.26
CA VAL A 116 -17.28 -8.33 11.09
C VAL A 116 -18.77 -8.66 11.16
N ASN A 117 -19.40 -8.94 10.01
CA ASN A 117 -20.83 -9.23 9.96
C ASN A 117 -21.21 -10.57 10.64
N SER A 118 -20.26 -11.51 10.75
CA SER A 118 -20.46 -12.77 11.49
C SER A 118 -20.18 -12.66 12.99
N GLY A 119 -19.73 -11.51 13.50
CA GLY A 119 -19.35 -11.33 14.92
C GLY A 119 -18.11 -12.13 15.32
N LEU A 120 -17.25 -12.48 14.36
CA LEU A 120 -16.02 -13.25 14.59
C LEU A 120 -14.79 -12.35 14.78
N LEU A 121 -14.97 -11.03 14.70
CA LEU A 121 -13.98 -9.98 14.91
C LEU A 121 -14.35 -9.13 16.13
#